data_AF-A0A847VKM7-F1
#
_entry.id   AF-A0A847VKM7-F1
#
_cell.length_a   1.000
_cell.length_b   1.000
_cell.length_c   1.000
_cell.angle_alpha   90.00
_cell.angle_beta   90.00
_cell.angle_gamma   90.00
#
_symmetry.space_group_name_H-M   'P 1'
#
loop_
_entity.id
_entity.type
_entity.pdbx_description
1 polymer ?
#
loop_
_entity_poly.entity_id
_entity_poly.type
_entity_poly.pdbx_seq_one_letter_code
_entity_poly.pdbx_strand_id
1 'polypeptide(L)'
;MNAMNWPVVLPELWLLAATCVVLLIDVFAAASGRRLTYWLTQGVIAVFAWLHLQGLAEGATAYGMQRMVVVDPMGHLLAFFGAVAVMVTLAYARPTLAARDMEKGEFYTLALFVLLGISVMCSANHFLVVYLGLEMMSLALYALTALRRDHTVAAEAAMKYFVLGALASGFLLYGLSMMYGATGTLEIPKVFEQIAGGRINREVLVFGLVFVVAGLGFKLGAVPFHMWVPDVYQGAPTAVTLMIGSAPEFAAFAITIRLLVEGMLGLAPDWQQMFVVMGVGSLVVGNVAAIAQTNLKRMLAYSTIAQIGFVVLG
;
A
#
# COMPACT_ATOMS: atom_id res chain seq x y z
N MET A 1 2.90 -13.39 -28.72
CA MET A 1 3.11 -12.88 -27.36
C MET A 1 2.31 -13.75 -26.41
N ASN A 2 2.94 -14.50 -25.51
CA ASN A 2 2.22 -15.42 -24.63
C ASN A 2 1.35 -14.61 -23.65
N ALA A 3 0.02 -14.74 -23.75
CA ALA A 3 -0.93 -14.03 -22.91
C ALA A 3 -0.69 -14.24 -21.41
N MET A 4 -0.15 -15.39 -21.02
CA MET A 4 0.10 -15.72 -19.61
C MET A 4 1.42 -15.13 -19.08
N ASN A 5 2.53 -15.22 -19.83
CA ASN A 5 3.86 -14.72 -19.46
C ASN A 5 4.22 -14.82 -17.96
N TRP A 6 4.37 -16.05 -17.45
CA TRP A 6 4.68 -16.34 -16.05
C TRP A 6 5.92 -15.65 -15.46
N PRO A 7 7.04 -15.45 -16.20
CA PRO A 7 8.21 -14.77 -15.65
C PRO A 7 7.95 -13.37 -15.07
N VAL A 8 6.90 -12.68 -15.54
CA VAL A 8 6.51 -11.32 -15.08
C VAL A 8 6.14 -11.31 -13.60
N VAL A 9 5.57 -12.39 -13.06
CA VAL A 9 5.13 -12.48 -11.66
C VAL A 9 6.10 -13.29 -10.79
N LEU A 10 7.33 -13.53 -11.27
CA LEU A 10 8.31 -14.32 -10.54
C LEU A 10 8.63 -13.76 -9.14
N PRO A 11 8.80 -12.42 -8.93
CA PRO A 11 9.03 -11.88 -7.60
C PRO A 11 7.87 -12.17 -6.63
N GLU A 12 6.62 -11.99 -7.08
CA GLU A 12 5.42 -12.26 -6.28
C GLU A 12 5.25 -13.75 -5.97
N LEU A 13 5.48 -14.64 -6.95
CA LEU A 13 5.43 -16.09 -6.75
C LEU A 13 6.49 -16.56 -5.76
N TRP A 14 7.72 -16.04 -5.87
CA TRP A 14 8.78 -16.30 -4.91
C TRP A 14 8.36 -15.86 -3.50
N LEU A 15 7.90 -14.61 -3.36
CA LEU A 15 7.53 -14.05 -2.07
C LEU A 15 6.37 -14.84 -1.44
N LEU A 16 5.34 -15.18 -2.20
CA LEU A 16 4.22 -15.99 -1.72
C LEU A 16 4.66 -17.39 -1.27
N ALA A 17 5.39 -18.12 -2.11
CA ALA A 17 5.87 -19.46 -1.79
C ALA A 17 6.78 -19.45 -0.56
N ALA A 18 7.70 -18.50 -0.49
CA ALA A 18 8.60 -18.34 0.63
C ALA A 18 7.86 -17.93 1.92
N THR A 19 6.83 -17.09 1.82
CA THR A 19 5.97 -16.72 2.97
C THR A 19 5.25 -17.95 3.54
N CYS A 20 4.71 -18.82 2.67
CA CYS A 20 4.10 -20.09 3.10
C CYS A 20 5.13 -20.99 3.81
N VAL A 21 6.35 -21.09 3.29
CA VAL A 21 7.43 -21.86 3.91
C VAL A 21 7.82 -21.26 5.27
N VAL A 22 7.98 -19.94 5.38
CA VAL A 22 8.28 -19.26 6.66
C VAL A 22 7.17 -19.50 7.68
N LEU A 23 5.90 -19.42 7.27
CA LEU A 23 4.76 -19.71 8.15
C LEU A 23 4.79 -21.16 8.65
N LEU A 24 5.02 -22.13 7.77
CA LEU A 24 5.08 -23.54 8.15
C LEU A 24 6.25 -23.79 9.11
N ILE A 25 7.43 -23.25 8.82
CA ILE A 25 8.60 -23.37 9.70
C ILE A 25 8.30 -22.77 11.07
N ASP A 26 7.68 -21.59 11.13
CA ASP A 26 7.37 -20.93 12.39
C ASP A 26 6.37 -21.70 13.25
N VAL A 27 5.32 -22.26 12.63
CA VAL A 27 4.31 -23.08 13.33
C VAL A 27 4.92 -24.30 14.01
N PHE A 28 5.91 -24.94 13.38
CA PHE A 28 6.58 -26.12 13.91
C PHE A 28 7.84 -25.80 14.74
N ALA A 29 8.33 -24.56 14.70
CA ALA A 29 9.50 -24.16 15.47
C ALA A 29 9.14 -23.92 16.95
N ALA A 30 9.94 -24.48 17.86
CA ALA A 30 9.84 -24.15 19.29
C ALA A 30 10.09 -22.66 19.55
N ALA A 31 9.70 -22.14 20.71
CA ALA A 31 9.87 -20.71 21.06
C ALA A 31 11.32 -20.18 20.94
N SER A 32 12.33 -21.06 20.99
CA SER A 32 13.75 -20.75 20.73
C SER A 32 14.09 -20.52 19.24
N GLY A 33 13.22 -20.93 18.32
CA GLY A 33 13.37 -20.83 16.86
C GLY A 33 13.03 -19.46 16.26
N ARG A 34 12.59 -18.49 17.06
CA ARG A 34 12.18 -17.15 16.58
C ARG A 34 13.31 -16.35 15.91
N ARG A 35 14.58 -16.64 16.26
CA ARG A 35 15.76 -16.08 15.57
C ARG A 35 15.93 -16.67 14.17
N LEU A 36 15.56 -17.93 13.95
CA LEU A 36 15.57 -18.55 12.63
C LEU A 36 14.49 -17.92 11.75
N THR A 37 13.25 -17.80 12.25
CA THR A 37 12.14 -17.14 11.52
C THR A 37 12.53 -15.73 11.06
N TYR A 38 13.16 -14.94 11.94
CA TYR A 38 13.67 -13.61 11.60
C TYR A 38 14.66 -13.64 10.43
N TRP A 39 15.72 -14.47 10.50
CA TRP A 39 16.74 -14.50 9.45
C TRP A 39 16.22 -15.07 8.14
N LEU A 40 15.33 -16.06 8.19
CA LEU A 40 14.64 -16.55 7.01
C LEU A 40 13.82 -15.42 6.36
N THR A 41 13.04 -14.68 7.14
CA THR A 41 12.25 -13.54 6.66
C THR A 41 13.14 -12.48 5.99
N GLN A 42 14.26 -12.12 6.61
CA GLN A 42 15.24 -11.19 6.04
C GLN A 42 15.81 -11.71 4.71
N GLY A 43 16.16 -13.00 4.64
CA GLY A 43 16.65 -13.63 3.42
C GLY A 43 15.61 -13.64 2.29
N VAL A 44 14.34 -13.93 2.62
CA VAL A 44 13.23 -13.88 1.66
C VAL A 44 13.07 -12.49 1.05
N ILE A 45 13.08 -11.45 1.89
CA ILE A 45 12.98 -10.06 1.44
C ILE A 45 14.21 -9.65 0.62
N ALA A 46 15.41 -10.12 1.00
CA ALA A 46 16.63 -9.82 0.25
C ALA A 46 16.61 -10.41 -1.17
N VAL A 47 16.15 -11.66 -1.33
CA VAL A 47 15.98 -12.27 -2.66
C VAL A 47 14.90 -11.52 -3.45
N PHE A 48 13.78 -11.16 -2.82
CA PHE A 48 12.73 -10.38 -3.46
C PHE A 48 13.24 -9.01 -3.96
N ALA A 49 13.97 -8.27 -3.10
CA ALA A 49 14.59 -7.00 -3.46
C ALA A 49 15.60 -7.18 -4.62
N TRP A 50 16.42 -8.23 -4.58
CA TRP A 50 17.36 -8.56 -5.66
C TRP A 50 16.65 -8.82 -6.99
N LEU A 51 15.53 -9.56 -6.99
CA LEU A 51 14.75 -9.80 -8.21
C LEU A 51 14.21 -8.50 -8.82
N HIS A 52 13.72 -7.57 -8.00
CA HIS A 52 13.29 -6.25 -8.51
C HIS A 52 14.45 -5.39 -8.97
N LEU A 53 15.62 -5.46 -8.33
CA LEU A 53 16.82 -4.73 -8.77
C LEU A 53 17.31 -5.23 -10.14
N GLN A 54 17.26 -6.53 -10.38
CA GLN A 54 17.57 -7.14 -11.68
C GLN A 54 16.59 -6.67 -12.76
N GLY A 55 15.29 -6.73 -12.49
CA GLY A 55 14.28 -6.26 -13.43
C GLY A 55 14.38 -4.75 -13.73
N LEU A 56 14.78 -3.94 -12.73
CA LEU A 56 15.08 -2.52 -12.94
C LEU A 56 16.29 -2.32 -13.86
N ALA A 57 17.35 -3.15 -13.70
CA ALA A 57 18.55 -3.09 -14.54
C ALA A 57 18.29 -3.53 -15.99
N GLU A 58 17.38 -4.48 -16.20
CA GLU A 58 16.91 -4.88 -17.54
C GLU A 58 16.11 -3.74 -18.20
N GLY A 59 15.33 -2.99 -17.43
CA GLY A 59 14.57 -1.82 -17.90
C GLY A 59 13.43 -2.15 -18.87
N ALA A 60 13.12 -3.44 -19.05
CA ALA A 60 12.09 -3.89 -19.98
C ALA A 60 10.68 -3.65 -19.42
N THR A 61 9.75 -3.30 -20.31
CA THR A 61 8.31 -3.32 -19.99
C THR A 61 7.69 -4.59 -20.55
N ALA A 62 7.08 -5.40 -19.69
CA ALA A 62 6.45 -6.67 -20.07
C ALA A 62 5.07 -6.82 -19.44
N TYR A 63 4.15 -7.45 -20.17
CA TYR A 63 2.80 -7.75 -19.69
C TYR A 63 2.65 -9.26 -19.47
N GLY A 64 1.88 -9.61 -18.46
CA GLY A 64 1.54 -11.01 -18.13
C GLY A 64 0.12 -11.14 -17.59
N MET A 65 -0.28 -12.38 -17.31
CA MET A 65 -1.59 -12.71 -16.73
C MET A 65 -2.75 -12.10 -17.51
N GLN A 66 -2.80 -12.32 -18.83
CA GLN A 66 -3.78 -11.72 -19.73
C GLN A 66 -3.82 -10.19 -19.67
N ARG A 67 -2.65 -9.55 -19.52
CA ARG A 67 -2.47 -8.09 -19.34
C ARG A 67 -3.04 -7.54 -18.04
N MET A 68 -3.38 -8.39 -17.07
CA MET A 68 -3.77 -7.93 -15.73
C MET A 68 -2.58 -7.37 -14.95
N VAL A 69 -1.37 -7.82 -15.28
CA VAL A 69 -0.12 -7.42 -14.64
C VAL A 69 0.82 -6.81 -15.67
N VAL A 70 1.49 -5.74 -15.27
CA VAL A 70 2.58 -5.09 -16.00
C VAL A 70 3.81 -5.02 -15.10
N VAL A 71 4.96 -5.31 -15.69
CA VAL A 71 6.26 -5.08 -15.09
C VAL A 71 6.95 -4.00 -15.89
N ASP A 72 7.43 -2.98 -15.20
CA ASP A 72 8.12 -1.82 -15.74
C ASP A 72 9.09 -1.22 -14.70
N PRO A 73 9.94 -0.25 -15.10
CA PRO A 73 10.92 0.35 -14.20
C PRO A 73 10.30 1.00 -12.95
N MET A 74 9.12 1.62 -13.05
CA MET A 74 8.45 2.25 -11.91
C MET A 74 8.03 1.18 -10.88
N GLY A 75 7.35 0.13 -11.33
CA GLY A 75 6.91 -0.97 -10.49
C GLY A 75 8.09 -1.65 -9.79
N HIS A 76 9.19 -1.90 -10.51
CA HIS A 76 10.41 -2.44 -9.92
C HIS A 76 11.04 -1.53 -8.87
N LEU A 77 11.19 -0.24 -9.16
CA LEU A 77 11.79 0.72 -8.25
C LEU A 77 11.01 0.83 -6.94
N LEU A 78 9.68 0.97 -7.03
CA LEU A 78 8.80 1.13 -5.87
C LEU A 78 8.71 -0.15 -5.04
N ALA A 79 8.61 -1.32 -5.68
CA ALA A 79 8.63 -2.60 -4.97
C ALA A 79 9.99 -2.88 -4.29
N PHE A 80 11.10 -2.49 -4.91
CA PHE A 80 12.44 -2.58 -4.32
C PHE A 80 12.54 -1.72 -3.05
N PHE A 81 12.16 -0.44 -3.12
CA PHE A 81 12.20 0.43 -1.93
C PHE A 81 11.17 0.01 -0.86
N GLY A 82 10.02 -0.52 -1.27
CA GLY A 82 9.08 -1.19 -0.36
C GLY A 82 9.75 -2.35 0.39
N ALA A 83 10.49 -3.22 -0.30
CA ALA A 83 11.23 -4.31 0.30
C ALA A 83 12.30 -3.83 1.29
N VAL A 84 13.08 -2.81 0.91
CA VAL A 84 14.08 -2.19 1.78
C VAL A 84 13.43 -1.59 3.04
N ALA A 85 12.31 -0.90 2.89
CA ALA A 85 11.56 -0.32 4.02
C ALA A 85 11.05 -1.41 4.99
N VAL A 86 10.50 -2.50 4.47
CA VAL A 86 10.10 -3.67 5.29
C VAL A 86 11.32 -4.26 6.00
N MET A 87 12.42 -4.47 5.27
CA MET A 87 13.65 -5.06 5.81
C MET A 87 14.22 -4.26 6.98
N VAL A 88 14.36 -2.94 6.80
CA VAL A 88 14.83 -2.00 7.83
C VAL A 88 13.87 -1.95 9.01
N THR A 89 12.56 -1.93 8.74
CA THR A 89 11.54 -1.93 9.80
C THR A 89 11.65 -3.17 10.67
N LEU A 90 11.77 -4.36 10.08
CA LEU A 90 11.91 -5.61 10.83
C LEU A 90 13.22 -5.65 11.62
N ALA A 91 14.33 -5.16 11.06
CA ALA A 91 15.61 -5.10 11.75
C ALA A 91 15.58 -4.15 12.97
N TYR A 92 14.99 -2.97 12.79
CA TYR A 92 14.84 -1.97 13.85
C TYR A 92 13.82 -2.40 14.93
N ALA A 93 12.75 -3.07 14.53
CA ALA A 93 11.68 -3.49 15.43
C ALA A 93 12.11 -4.58 16.42
N ARG A 94 13.10 -5.41 16.06
CA ARG A 94 13.43 -6.64 16.79
C ARG A 94 13.69 -6.44 18.29
N PRO A 95 14.55 -5.50 18.74
CA PRO A 95 14.77 -5.28 20.17
C PRO A 95 13.50 -4.85 20.91
N THR A 96 12.65 -4.05 20.26
CA THR A 96 11.38 -3.57 20.83
C THR A 96 10.36 -4.70 20.96
N LEU A 97 10.32 -5.61 19.98
CA LEU A 97 9.46 -6.79 20.03
C LEU A 97 9.90 -7.76 21.12
N ALA A 98 11.22 -8.00 21.26
CA ALA A 98 11.78 -8.86 22.31
C ALA A 98 11.46 -8.32 23.70
N ALA A 99 11.67 -7.01 23.92
CA ALA A 99 11.45 -6.36 25.21
C ALA A 99 9.98 -6.32 25.66
N ARG A 100 9.03 -6.57 24.76
CA ARG A 100 7.58 -6.52 25.04
C ARG A 100 6.87 -7.87 24.91
N ASP A 101 7.62 -8.96 24.77
CA ASP A 101 7.11 -10.31 24.50
C ASP A 101 6.17 -10.37 23.28
N MET A 102 6.57 -9.64 22.24
CA MET A 102 5.83 -9.49 20.98
C MET A 102 6.53 -10.14 19.80
N GLU A 103 7.64 -10.86 20.02
CA GLU A 103 8.30 -11.67 18.98
C GLU A 103 7.46 -12.92 18.67
N LYS A 104 6.31 -12.72 18.03
CA LYS A 104 5.46 -13.80 17.49
C LYS A 104 5.75 -13.95 16.00
N GLY A 105 5.78 -15.17 15.48
CA GLY A 105 6.05 -15.35 14.05
C GLY A 105 4.97 -14.80 13.13
N GLU A 106 3.74 -14.67 13.64
CA GLU A 106 2.64 -13.93 12.99
C GLU A 106 3.08 -12.53 12.53
N PHE A 107 3.94 -11.84 13.28
CA PHE A 107 4.46 -10.52 12.89
C PHE A 107 5.26 -10.59 11.58
N TYR A 108 6.13 -11.58 11.45
CA TYR A 108 6.97 -11.76 10.26
C TYR A 108 6.15 -12.20 9.05
N THR A 109 5.24 -13.17 9.21
CA THR A 109 4.38 -13.62 8.12
C THR A 109 3.47 -12.49 7.64
N LEU A 110 2.82 -11.76 8.54
CA LEU A 110 1.96 -10.64 8.15
C LEU A 110 2.77 -9.53 7.46
N ALA A 111 4.00 -9.24 7.90
CA ALA A 111 4.87 -8.29 7.21
C ALA A 111 5.22 -8.72 5.77
N LEU A 112 5.41 -10.03 5.53
CA LEU A 112 5.61 -10.55 4.17
C LEU A 112 4.35 -10.44 3.30
N PHE A 113 3.15 -10.65 3.87
CA PHE A 113 1.88 -10.41 3.16
C PHE A 113 1.64 -8.92 2.86
N VAL A 114 2.08 -8.01 3.75
CA VAL A 114 2.11 -6.57 3.46
C VAL A 114 2.98 -6.30 2.24
N LEU A 115 4.20 -6.85 2.20
CA LEU A 115 5.11 -6.69 1.06
C LEU A 115 4.55 -7.30 -0.24
N LEU A 116 3.87 -8.45 -0.15
CA LEU A 116 3.23 -9.08 -1.30
C LEU A 116 2.12 -8.19 -1.87
N GLY A 117 1.25 -7.64 -1.02
CA GLY A 117 0.22 -6.69 -1.44
C GLY A 117 0.81 -5.43 -2.08
N ILE A 118 1.92 -4.91 -1.53
CA ILE A 118 2.68 -3.80 -2.12
C ILE A 118 3.16 -4.14 -3.53
N SER A 119 3.78 -5.31 -3.73
CA SER A 119 4.26 -5.74 -5.06
C SER A 119 3.13 -5.85 -6.07
N VAL A 120 2.03 -6.51 -5.67
CA VAL A 120 0.84 -6.71 -6.52
C VAL A 120 0.24 -5.36 -6.95
N MET A 121 0.24 -4.36 -6.08
CA MET A 121 -0.19 -3.01 -6.42
C MET A 121 0.76 -2.31 -7.39
N CYS A 122 2.08 -2.44 -7.20
CA CYS A 122 3.10 -1.85 -8.07
C CYS A 122 3.04 -2.40 -9.50
N SER A 123 2.68 -3.67 -9.66
CA SER A 123 2.58 -4.36 -10.95
C SER A 123 1.15 -4.38 -11.54
N ALA A 124 0.19 -3.72 -10.91
CA ALA A 124 -1.21 -3.77 -11.34
C ALA A 124 -1.47 -2.99 -12.64
N ASN A 125 -2.04 -3.67 -13.64
CA ASN A 125 -2.52 -3.06 -14.90
C ASN A 125 -4.05 -3.18 -15.07
N HIS A 126 -4.75 -3.55 -13.99
CA HIS A 126 -6.17 -3.86 -14.01
C HIS A 126 -6.80 -3.52 -12.66
N PHE A 127 -8.02 -2.95 -12.67
CA PHE A 127 -8.70 -2.46 -11.46
C PHE A 127 -8.84 -3.52 -10.37
N LEU A 128 -9.16 -4.76 -10.77
CA LEU A 128 -9.24 -5.88 -9.82
C LEU A 128 -7.90 -6.18 -9.13
N VAL A 129 -6.78 -6.10 -9.85
CA VAL A 129 -5.46 -6.38 -9.28
C VAL A 129 -5.06 -5.28 -8.31
N VAL A 130 -5.33 -4.02 -8.65
CA VAL A 130 -5.17 -2.87 -7.74
C VAL A 130 -5.93 -3.12 -6.43
N TYR A 131 -7.21 -3.47 -6.53
CA TYR A 131 -8.07 -3.67 -5.36
C TYR A 131 -7.61 -4.87 -4.50
N LEU A 132 -7.30 -6.01 -5.13
CA LEU A 132 -6.85 -7.20 -4.40
C LEU A 132 -5.50 -7.00 -3.71
N GLY A 133 -4.55 -6.33 -4.36
CA GLY A 133 -3.27 -5.98 -3.73
C GLY A 133 -3.46 -5.04 -2.53
N LEU A 134 -4.34 -4.05 -2.67
CA LEU A 134 -4.68 -3.12 -1.60
C LEU A 134 -5.32 -3.82 -0.40
N GLU A 135 -6.30 -4.70 -0.63
CA GLU A 135 -6.97 -5.44 0.44
C GLU A 135 -6.02 -6.42 1.13
N MET A 136 -5.20 -7.15 0.36
CA MET A 136 -4.20 -8.07 0.92
C MET A 136 -3.25 -7.36 1.88
N MET A 137 -2.70 -6.21 1.45
CA MET A 137 -1.85 -5.39 2.31
C MET A 137 -2.62 -4.84 3.52
N SER A 138 -3.82 -4.30 3.31
CA SER A 138 -4.56 -3.58 4.35
C SER A 138 -5.05 -4.52 5.45
N LEU A 139 -5.57 -5.70 5.11
CA LEU A 139 -5.96 -6.72 6.09
C LEU A 139 -4.77 -7.19 6.95
N ALA A 140 -3.59 -7.36 6.34
CA ALA A 140 -2.39 -7.71 7.08
C ALA A 140 -1.95 -6.58 8.04
N LEU A 141 -2.05 -5.30 7.63
CA LEU A 141 -1.77 -4.15 8.49
C LEU A 141 -2.77 -4.01 9.64
N TYR A 142 -4.06 -4.29 9.43
CA TYR A 142 -5.07 -4.28 10.49
C TYR A 142 -4.75 -5.33 11.55
N ALA A 143 -4.40 -6.54 11.13
CA ALA A 143 -3.97 -7.61 12.03
C ALA A 143 -2.69 -7.24 12.80
N LEU A 144 -1.70 -6.65 12.12
CA LEU A 144 -0.46 -6.15 12.76
C LEU A 144 -0.75 -5.05 13.78
N THR A 145 -1.69 -4.14 13.50
CA THR A 145 -2.07 -3.07 14.42
C THR A 145 -2.65 -3.65 15.72
N ALA A 146 -3.40 -4.75 15.61
CA ALA A 146 -3.98 -5.49 16.72
C ALA A 146 -3.01 -6.48 17.41
N LEU A 147 -1.71 -6.47 17.09
CA LEU A 147 -0.74 -7.43 17.62
C LEU A 147 -0.72 -7.48 19.17
N ARG A 148 -0.97 -6.33 19.83
CA ARG A 148 -1.19 -6.25 21.28
C ARG A 148 -2.68 -6.27 21.62
N ARG A 149 -3.35 -7.37 21.30
CA ARG A 149 -4.81 -7.52 21.47
C ARG A 149 -5.33 -7.22 22.88
N ASP A 150 -4.52 -7.48 23.92
CA ASP A 150 -4.89 -7.26 25.33
C ASP A 150 -4.67 -5.80 25.78
N HIS A 151 -4.11 -4.95 24.92
CA HIS A 151 -3.88 -3.53 25.21
C HIS A 151 -4.98 -2.68 24.58
N THR A 152 -5.83 -2.08 25.42
CA THR A 152 -7.02 -1.33 25.02
C THR A 152 -6.77 -0.29 23.93
N VAL A 153 -5.72 0.52 24.08
CA VAL A 153 -5.37 1.57 23.09
C VAL A 153 -4.98 0.99 21.73
N ALA A 154 -4.34 -0.19 21.71
CA ALA A 154 -3.93 -0.82 20.45
C ALA A 154 -5.14 -1.48 19.76
N ALA A 155 -6.03 -2.10 20.54
CA ALA A 155 -7.29 -2.64 20.04
C ALA A 155 -8.21 -1.54 19.48
N GLU A 156 -8.33 -0.40 20.16
CA GLU A 156 -9.08 0.76 19.68
C GLU A 156 -8.51 1.31 18.37
N ALA A 157 -7.19 1.47 18.29
CA ALA A 157 -6.51 1.92 17.08
C ALA A 157 -6.72 0.95 15.91
N ALA A 158 -6.63 -0.36 16.15
CA ALA A 158 -6.89 -1.36 15.12
C ALA A 158 -8.34 -1.32 14.62
N MET A 159 -9.32 -1.16 15.53
CA MET A 159 -10.73 -1.02 15.17
C MET A 159 -10.97 0.24 14.34
N LYS A 160 -10.42 1.39 14.77
CA LYS A 160 -10.48 2.64 14.00
C LYS A 160 -9.87 2.47 12.61
N TYR A 161 -8.71 1.81 12.53
CA TYR A 161 -8.03 1.61 11.25
C TYR A 161 -8.83 0.72 10.31
N PHE A 162 -9.36 -0.39 10.83
CA PHE A 162 -10.17 -1.34 10.07
C PHE A 162 -11.46 -0.70 9.56
N VAL A 163 -12.23 -0.03 10.44
CA VAL A 163 -13.53 0.55 10.06
C VAL A 163 -13.34 1.69 9.05
N LEU A 164 -12.44 2.62 9.31
CA LEU A 164 -12.18 3.73 8.39
C LEU A 164 -11.59 3.23 7.07
N GLY A 165 -10.72 2.21 7.14
CA GLY A 165 -10.13 1.57 5.98
C GLY A 165 -11.13 0.81 5.11
N ALA A 166 -12.05 0.07 5.72
CA ALA A 166 -13.12 -0.62 4.99
C ALA A 166 -14.05 0.38 4.28
N LEU A 167 -14.37 1.51 4.90
CA LEU A 167 -15.14 2.58 4.25
C LEU A 167 -14.39 3.18 3.05
N ALA A 168 -13.10 3.48 3.21
CA ALA A 168 -12.27 4.02 2.13
C ALA A 168 -12.08 3.02 0.98
N SER A 169 -11.89 1.74 1.30
CA SER A 169 -11.85 0.67 0.31
C SER A 169 -13.19 0.53 -0.43
N GLY A 170 -14.31 0.67 0.28
CA GLY A 170 -15.64 0.74 -0.32
C GLY A 170 -15.80 1.92 -1.29
N PHE A 171 -15.29 3.11 -0.93
CA PHE A 171 -15.26 4.25 -1.86
C PHE A 171 -14.43 3.93 -3.09
N LEU A 172 -13.21 3.43 -2.93
CA LEU A 172 -12.36 3.06 -4.06
C LEU A 172 -13.05 2.04 -4.97
N LEU A 173 -13.59 0.95 -4.40
CA LEU A 173 -14.27 -0.10 -5.15
C LEU A 173 -15.49 0.43 -5.90
N TYR A 174 -16.29 1.29 -5.26
CA TYR A 174 -17.44 1.91 -5.90
C TYR A 174 -17.02 2.82 -7.06
N GLY A 175 -15.97 3.62 -6.87
CA GLY A 175 -15.38 4.44 -7.93
C GLY A 175 -14.87 3.60 -9.10
N LEU A 176 -14.10 2.54 -8.84
CA LEU A 176 -13.63 1.62 -9.88
C LEU A 176 -14.79 0.90 -10.59
N SER A 177 -15.84 0.52 -9.86
CA SER A 177 -17.06 -0.08 -10.42
C SER A 177 -17.81 0.89 -11.33
N MET A 178 -17.89 2.16 -10.97
CA MET A 178 -18.47 3.19 -11.82
C MET A 178 -17.65 3.42 -13.08
N MET A 179 -16.32 3.49 -12.97
CA MET A 179 -15.42 3.62 -14.12
C MET A 179 -15.56 2.43 -15.05
N TYR A 180 -15.68 1.21 -14.51
CA TYR A 180 -16.01 0.01 -15.27
C TYR A 180 -17.38 0.12 -15.95
N GLY A 181 -18.42 0.55 -15.24
CA GLY A 181 -19.77 0.71 -15.81
C GLY A 181 -19.81 1.73 -16.95
N ALA A 182 -19.00 2.77 -16.87
CA ALA A 182 -18.91 3.82 -17.89
C ALA A 182 -18.05 3.43 -19.10
N THR A 183 -16.96 2.67 -18.90
CA THR A 183 -15.98 2.34 -19.96
C THR A 183 -16.12 0.92 -20.52
N GLY A 184 -16.84 0.04 -19.83
CA GLY A 184 -17.02 -1.36 -20.22
C GLY A 184 -15.79 -2.25 -20.04
N THR A 185 -14.74 -1.77 -19.38
CA THR A 185 -13.48 -2.51 -19.21
C THR A 185 -12.82 -2.24 -17.86
N LEU A 186 -12.00 -3.20 -17.42
CA LEU A 186 -11.24 -3.15 -16.18
C LEU A 186 -9.73 -3.01 -16.42
N GLU A 187 -9.29 -3.13 -17.67
CA GLU A 187 -7.89 -2.93 -18.07
C GLU A 187 -7.60 -1.43 -18.09
N ILE A 188 -6.62 -0.99 -17.28
CA ILE A 188 -6.28 0.42 -17.10
C ILE A 188 -5.98 1.13 -18.43
N PRO A 189 -5.18 0.57 -19.36
CA PRO A 189 -4.90 1.23 -20.64
C PRO A 189 -6.14 1.38 -21.53
N LYS A 190 -7.09 0.44 -21.47
CA LYS A 190 -8.34 0.53 -22.25
C LYS A 190 -9.30 1.54 -21.64
N VAL A 191 -9.30 1.70 -20.31
CA VAL A 191 -10.05 2.78 -19.64
C VAL A 191 -9.60 4.13 -20.19
N PHE A 192 -8.29 4.35 -20.31
CA PHE A 192 -7.74 5.57 -20.92
C PHE A 192 -8.24 5.78 -22.35
N GLU A 193 -8.18 4.76 -23.20
CA GLU A 193 -8.67 4.84 -24.59
C GLU A 193 -10.17 5.22 -24.65
N GLN A 194 -11.01 4.62 -23.80
CA GLN A 194 -12.45 4.90 -23.76
C GLN A 194 -12.77 6.32 -23.29
N ILE A 195 -12.05 6.81 -22.26
CA ILE A 195 -12.20 8.19 -21.77
C ILE A 195 -11.73 9.19 -22.83
N ALA A 196 -10.57 8.94 -23.46
CA ALA A 196 -10.01 9.79 -24.50
C ALA A 196 -10.91 9.90 -25.74
N GLY A 197 -11.75 8.88 -25.99
CA GLY A 197 -12.75 8.90 -27.06
C GLY A 197 -13.85 9.95 -26.89
N GLY A 198 -14.05 10.51 -25.68
CA GLY A 198 -14.93 11.65 -25.43
C GLY A 198 -16.44 11.39 -25.60
N ARG A 199 -16.86 10.13 -25.72
CA ARG A 199 -18.27 9.73 -25.94
C ARG A 199 -19.05 9.46 -24.65
N ILE A 200 -18.34 9.28 -23.55
CA ILE A 200 -18.93 8.93 -22.24
C ILE A 200 -19.40 10.22 -21.56
N ASN A 201 -20.53 10.16 -20.85
CA ASN A 201 -21.00 11.29 -20.05
C ASN A 201 -19.96 11.66 -18.99
N ARG A 202 -19.45 12.90 -19.08
CA ARG A 202 -18.42 13.43 -18.18
C ARG A 202 -18.87 13.46 -16.73
N GLU A 203 -20.14 13.71 -16.44
CA GLU A 203 -20.66 13.76 -15.06
C GLU A 203 -20.52 12.39 -14.36
N VAL A 204 -20.79 11.30 -15.09
CA VAL A 204 -20.62 9.93 -14.59
C VAL A 204 -19.16 9.63 -14.31
N LEU A 205 -18.26 10.03 -15.22
CA LEU A 205 -16.82 9.85 -15.06
C LEU A 205 -16.27 10.62 -13.86
N VAL A 206 -16.65 11.89 -13.71
CA VAL A 206 -16.20 12.74 -12.60
C VAL A 206 -16.76 12.22 -11.28
N PHE A 207 -18.00 11.74 -11.24
CA PHE A 207 -18.56 11.15 -10.02
C PHE A 207 -17.80 9.88 -9.60
N GLY A 208 -17.48 8.99 -10.54
CA GLY A 208 -16.62 7.82 -10.27
C GLY A 208 -15.21 8.21 -9.82
N LEU A 209 -14.63 9.24 -10.47
CA LEU A 209 -13.31 9.77 -10.14
C LEU A 209 -13.23 10.31 -8.71
N VAL A 210 -14.26 11.02 -8.22
CA VAL A 210 -14.30 11.52 -6.83
C VAL A 210 -14.16 10.38 -5.84
N PHE A 211 -14.85 9.26 -6.05
CA PHE A 211 -14.74 8.08 -5.18
C PHE A 211 -13.38 7.41 -5.26
N VAL A 212 -12.78 7.32 -6.45
CA VAL A 212 -11.40 6.82 -6.63
C VAL A 212 -10.41 7.71 -5.87
N VAL A 213 -10.49 9.04 -6.06
CA VAL A 213 -9.63 10.01 -5.38
C VAL A 213 -9.83 9.99 -3.87
N ALA A 214 -11.06 9.81 -3.37
CA ALA A 214 -11.31 9.66 -1.94
C ALA A 214 -10.63 8.42 -1.35
N GLY A 215 -10.70 7.28 -2.05
CA GLY A 215 -10.00 6.06 -1.65
C GLY A 215 -8.48 6.22 -1.66
N LEU A 216 -7.93 6.85 -2.70
CA LEU A 216 -6.49 7.15 -2.80
C LEU A 216 -6.04 8.13 -1.70
N GLY A 217 -6.80 9.20 -1.48
CA GLY A 217 -6.52 10.20 -0.44
C GLY A 217 -6.51 9.60 0.96
N PHE A 218 -7.43 8.67 1.26
CA PHE A 218 -7.38 7.91 2.50
C PHE A 218 -6.11 7.07 2.61
N LYS A 219 -5.75 6.36 1.53
CA LYS A 219 -4.60 5.45 1.54
C LYS A 219 -3.27 6.19 1.74
N LEU A 220 -3.14 7.37 1.12
CA LEU A 220 -2.02 8.30 1.30
C LEU A 220 -2.06 9.02 2.67
N GLY A 221 -3.17 8.96 3.41
CA GLY A 221 -3.32 9.74 4.64
C GLY A 221 -3.41 11.26 4.42
N ALA A 222 -3.88 11.69 3.25
CA ALA A 222 -4.03 13.10 2.89
C ALA A 222 -5.32 13.71 3.48
N VAL A 223 -5.30 15.01 3.77
CA VAL A 223 -6.50 15.78 4.14
C VAL A 223 -7.46 15.83 2.95
N PRO A 224 -8.78 15.60 3.13
CA PRO A 224 -9.53 15.47 4.39
C PRO A 224 -9.62 14.04 4.97
N PHE A 225 -9.03 13.04 4.33
CA PHE A 225 -9.16 11.62 4.69
C PHE A 225 -8.13 11.11 5.73
N HIS A 226 -7.28 12.00 6.26
CA HIS A 226 -6.18 11.72 7.20
C HIS A 226 -6.57 11.29 8.63
N MET A 227 -7.87 11.28 9.00
CA MET A 227 -8.32 11.15 10.39
C MET A 227 -7.84 9.89 11.12
N TRP A 228 -7.52 8.83 10.38
CA TRP A 228 -7.00 7.58 10.93
C TRP A 228 -5.52 7.68 11.36
N VAL A 229 -4.72 8.52 10.71
CA VAL A 229 -3.25 8.52 10.80
C VAL A 229 -2.77 8.79 12.24
N PRO A 230 -3.21 9.86 12.94
CA PRO A 230 -2.70 10.16 14.29
C PRO A 230 -3.05 9.09 15.33
N ASP A 231 -4.28 8.59 15.29
CA ASP A 231 -4.77 7.62 16.28
C ASP A 231 -4.14 6.25 16.08
N VAL A 232 -3.97 5.83 14.83
CA VAL A 232 -3.33 4.55 14.50
C VAL A 232 -1.84 4.60 14.82
N TYR A 233 -1.14 5.69 14.48
CA TYR A 233 0.28 5.81 14.79
C TYR A 233 0.53 5.78 16.31
N GLN A 234 -0.30 6.46 17.09
CA GLN A 234 -0.18 6.50 18.54
C GLN A 234 -0.48 5.14 19.17
N GLY A 235 -1.58 4.49 18.77
CA GLY A 235 -2.04 3.25 19.40
C GLY A 235 -1.31 1.99 18.97
N ALA A 236 -0.83 1.95 17.73
CA ALA A 236 -0.10 0.80 17.21
C ALA A 236 1.24 0.58 17.94
N PRO A 237 1.72 -0.68 18.03
CA PRO A 237 3.10 -0.94 18.44
C PRO A 237 4.08 -0.20 17.55
N THR A 238 5.18 0.30 18.11
CA THR A 238 6.15 1.14 17.36
C THR A 238 6.66 0.45 16.09
N ALA A 239 6.94 -0.85 16.16
CA ALA A 239 7.32 -1.66 15.00
C ALA A 239 6.29 -1.58 13.84
N VAL A 240 5.01 -1.59 14.18
CA VAL A 240 3.90 -1.55 13.23
C VAL A 240 3.67 -0.11 12.75
N THR A 241 3.83 0.89 13.63
CA THR A 241 3.82 2.31 13.22
C THR A 241 4.89 2.59 12.16
N LEU A 242 6.12 2.07 12.33
CA LEU A 242 7.18 2.19 11.33
C LEU A 242 6.78 1.51 10.01
N MET A 243 6.17 0.33 10.07
CA MET A 243 5.71 -0.38 8.87
C MET A 243 4.66 0.44 8.13
N ILE A 244 3.61 0.90 8.83
CA ILE A 244 2.49 1.65 8.26
C ILE A 244 3.00 2.93 7.57
N GLY A 245 3.92 3.66 8.21
CA GLY A 245 4.43 4.94 7.70
C GLY A 245 5.60 4.86 6.72
N SER A 246 5.93 3.67 6.20
CA SER A 246 7.05 3.51 5.27
C SER A 246 6.68 2.71 4.02
N ALA A 247 6.68 1.38 4.09
CA ALA A 247 6.56 0.53 2.91
C ALA A 247 5.23 0.69 2.14
N PRO A 248 4.05 0.78 2.78
CA PRO A 248 2.76 0.97 2.11
C PRO A 248 2.65 2.24 1.26
N GLU A 249 3.43 3.28 1.57
CA GLU A 249 3.39 4.56 0.85
C GLU A 249 3.86 4.40 -0.60
N PHE A 250 4.84 3.51 -0.85
CA PHE A 250 5.29 3.22 -2.22
C PHE A 250 4.18 2.58 -3.07
N ALA A 251 3.37 1.70 -2.48
CA ALA A 251 2.24 1.10 -3.18
C ALA A 251 1.12 2.12 -3.41
N ALA A 252 0.84 2.98 -2.43
CA ALA A 252 -0.14 4.05 -2.56
C ALA A 252 0.23 5.03 -3.69
N PHE A 253 1.51 5.39 -3.77
CA PHE A 253 2.05 6.19 -4.87
C PHE A 253 1.91 5.45 -6.22
N ALA A 254 2.31 4.17 -6.28
CA ALA A 254 2.19 3.38 -7.50
C ALA A 254 0.76 3.37 -8.04
N ILE A 255 -0.24 3.02 -7.23
CA ILE A 255 -1.63 2.94 -7.70
C ILE A 255 -2.22 4.30 -8.04
N THR A 256 -1.73 5.38 -7.43
CA THR A 256 -2.13 6.75 -7.79
C THR A 256 -1.69 7.05 -9.23
N ILE A 257 -0.44 6.73 -9.59
CA ILE A 257 0.05 6.88 -10.97
C ILE A 257 -0.69 5.95 -11.93
N ARG A 258 -0.81 4.65 -11.61
CA ARG A 258 -1.52 3.67 -12.46
C ARG A 258 -2.96 4.11 -12.75
N LEU A 259 -3.71 4.53 -11.74
CA LEU A 259 -5.12 4.88 -11.93
C LEU A 259 -5.29 6.25 -12.57
N LEU A 260 -4.65 7.29 -12.04
CA LEU A 260 -4.92 8.67 -12.45
C LEU A 260 -4.15 9.08 -13.71
N VAL A 261 -2.88 8.67 -13.82
CA VAL A 261 -2.01 9.05 -14.93
C VAL A 261 -2.12 8.06 -16.08
N GLU A 262 -2.04 6.76 -15.83
CA GLU A 262 -2.13 5.77 -16.92
C GLU A 262 -3.58 5.49 -17.35
N GLY A 263 -4.54 5.51 -16.41
CA GLY A 263 -5.94 5.18 -16.69
C GLY A 263 -6.85 6.37 -16.95
N MET A 264 -6.71 7.46 -16.19
CA MET A 264 -7.71 8.56 -16.13
C MET A 264 -7.13 9.92 -16.51
N LEU A 265 -6.08 9.96 -17.35
CA LEU A 265 -5.43 11.20 -17.76
C LEU A 265 -6.38 12.18 -18.47
N GLY A 266 -7.38 11.67 -19.19
CA GLY A 266 -8.42 12.50 -19.82
C GLY A 266 -9.27 13.31 -18.83
N LEU A 267 -9.21 12.99 -17.54
CA LEU A 267 -9.87 13.70 -16.43
C LEU A 267 -8.87 14.49 -15.57
N ALA A 268 -7.65 14.73 -16.08
CA ALA A 268 -6.60 15.44 -15.35
C ALA A 268 -7.02 16.76 -14.71
N PRO A 269 -7.74 17.67 -15.40
CA PRO A 269 -8.18 18.91 -14.78
C PRO A 269 -9.00 18.69 -13.50
N ASP A 270 -9.81 17.63 -13.47
CA ASP A 270 -10.71 17.33 -12.36
C ASP A 270 -9.93 16.75 -11.16
N TRP A 271 -9.10 15.72 -11.35
CA TRP A 271 -8.34 15.13 -10.23
C TRP A 271 -7.16 15.99 -9.78
N GLN A 272 -6.53 16.77 -10.66
CA GLN A 272 -5.46 17.70 -10.26
C GLN A 272 -6.00 18.76 -9.30
N GLN A 273 -7.19 19.30 -9.57
CA GLN A 273 -7.82 20.27 -8.67
C GLN A 273 -8.09 19.65 -7.28
N MET A 274 -8.57 18.40 -7.24
CA MET A 274 -8.75 17.68 -5.97
C MET A 274 -7.41 17.49 -5.24
N PHE A 275 -6.35 17.08 -5.94
CA PHE A 275 -5.01 16.90 -5.37
C PHE A 275 -4.40 18.20 -4.86
N VAL A 276 -4.60 19.34 -5.54
CA VAL A 276 -4.17 20.66 -5.04
C VAL A 276 -4.84 20.97 -3.71
N VAL A 277 -6.16 20.76 -3.59
CA VAL A 277 -6.89 20.98 -2.33
C VAL A 277 -6.38 20.03 -1.24
N MET A 278 -6.16 18.75 -1.55
CA MET A 278 -5.63 17.78 -0.60
C MET A 278 -4.20 18.14 -0.16
N GLY A 279 -3.34 18.58 -1.08
CA GLY A 279 -1.96 18.94 -0.83
C GLY A 279 -1.86 20.16 0.10
N VAL A 280 -2.53 21.25 -0.26
CA VAL A 280 -2.59 22.47 0.58
C VAL A 280 -3.21 22.17 1.94
N GLY A 281 -4.33 21.44 1.97
CA GLY A 281 -4.98 21.03 3.21
C GLY A 281 -4.05 20.23 4.12
N SER A 282 -3.28 19.29 3.55
CA SER A 282 -2.35 18.44 4.28
C SER A 282 -1.17 19.22 4.84
N LEU A 283 -0.64 20.20 4.09
CA LEU A 283 0.40 21.10 4.58
C LEU A 283 -0.09 21.96 5.75
N VAL A 284 -1.29 22.53 5.66
CA VAL A 284 -1.85 23.38 6.72
C VAL A 284 -2.15 22.54 7.97
N VAL A 285 -2.95 21.48 7.83
CA VAL A 285 -3.36 20.67 8.99
C VAL A 285 -2.16 19.94 9.59
N GLY A 286 -1.29 19.34 8.78
CA GLY A 286 -0.13 18.60 9.25
C GLY A 286 0.82 19.48 10.06
N ASN A 287 1.21 20.65 9.55
CA ASN A 287 2.15 21.52 10.26
C ASN A 287 1.53 22.20 11.49
N VAL A 288 0.30 22.72 11.40
CA VAL A 288 -0.34 23.41 12.53
C VAL A 288 -0.69 22.43 13.65
N ALA A 289 -1.26 21.28 13.32
CA ALA A 289 -1.64 20.31 14.34
C ALA A 289 -0.43 19.63 14.99
N ALA A 290 0.70 19.46 14.27
CA ALA A 290 1.93 18.91 14.82
C ALA A 290 2.49 19.75 16.00
N ILE A 291 2.44 21.09 15.90
CA ILE A 291 2.91 22.01 16.96
C ILE A 291 2.14 21.81 18.27
N ALA A 292 0.85 21.49 18.17
CA ALA A 292 -0.03 21.29 19.33
C ALA A 292 0.11 19.90 19.97
N GLN A 293 0.89 18.98 19.40
CA GLN A 293 1.00 17.61 19.94
C GLN A 293 1.99 17.51 21.09
N THR A 294 1.60 16.82 22.16
CA THR A 294 2.48 16.44 23.27
C THR A 294 3.03 15.01 23.13
N ASN A 295 2.40 14.19 22.31
CA ASN A 295 2.81 12.80 22.06
C ASN A 295 3.70 12.72 20.80
N LEU A 296 4.92 12.17 20.95
CA LEU A 296 5.89 12.07 19.85
C LEU A 296 5.34 11.30 18.65
N LYS A 297 4.60 10.21 18.85
CA LYS A 297 4.04 9.43 17.73
C LYS A 297 2.94 10.19 17.00
N ARG A 298 2.05 10.90 17.71
CA ARG A 298 1.07 11.79 17.08
C ARG A 298 1.75 12.92 16.31
N MET A 299 2.79 13.52 16.90
CA MET A 299 3.56 14.58 16.24
C MET A 299 4.17 14.07 14.93
N LEU A 300 4.79 12.90 14.93
CA LEU A 300 5.31 12.25 13.72
C LEU A 300 4.20 11.91 12.72
N ALA A 301 3.02 11.49 13.19
CA ALA A 301 1.87 11.22 12.33
C ALA A 301 1.40 12.47 11.57
N TYR A 302 1.30 13.61 12.25
CA TYR A 302 1.00 14.90 11.60
C TYR A 302 2.14 15.38 10.69
N SER A 303 3.40 15.11 11.05
CA SER A 303 4.52 15.33 10.14
C SER A 303 4.39 14.49 8.87
N THR A 304 3.97 13.22 8.95
CA THR A 304 3.71 12.39 7.76
C THR A 304 2.60 12.99 6.90
N ILE A 305 1.50 13.44 7.51
CA ILE A 305 0.41 14.12 6.78
C ILE A 305 0.94 15.33 6.02
N ALA A 306 1.78 16.17 6.66
CA ALA A 306 2.40 17.31 5.98
C ALA A 306 3.31 16.88 4.81
N GLN A 307 4.11 15.83 4.97
CA GLN A 307 4.99 15.32 3.92
C GLN A 307 4.22 14.76 2.71
N ILE A 308 3.10 14.09 2.95
CA ILE A 308 2.19 13.67 1.88
C ILE A 308 1.65 14.89 1.12
N GLY A 309 1.42 16.01 1.81
CA GLY A 309 1.09 17.28 1.16
C GLY A 309 2.12 17.74 0.13
N PHE A 310 3.43 17.58 0.42
CA PHE A 310 4.48 17.87 -0.56
C PHE A 310 4.50 16.86 -1.71
N VAL A 311 4.33 15.57 -1.44
CA VAL A 311 4.29 14.51 -2.47
C VAL A 311 3.13 14.72 -3.44
N VAL A 312 1.96 15.06 -2.93
CA VAL A 312 0.74 15.28 -3.73
C VAL A 312 0.80 16.53 -4.62
N LEU A 313 1.64 17.51 -4.26
CA LEU A 313 1.83 18.74 -5.05
C LEU A 313 2.90 18.61 -6.15
N GLY A 314 3.83 17.67 -6.01
CA GLY A 314 4.88 17.40 -7.00
C GLY A 314 4.36 16.62 -8.20
#